data_AF-K1ZFI7-F1
#
_entry.id   AF-K1ZFI7-F1
#
_cell.length_a   1.000
_cell.length_b   1.000
_cell.length_c   1.000
_cell.angle_alpha   90.00
_cell.angle_beta   90.00
_cell.angle_gamma   90.00
#
_symmetry.space_group_name_H-M   'P 1'
#
loop_
_entity.id
_entity.type
_entity.pdbx_description
1 polymer ?
#
loop_
_entity_poly.entity_id
_entity_poly.type
_entity_poly.pdbx_seq_one_letter_code
_entity_poly.pdbx_strand_id
1 'polypeptide(L)'
;MNLVRKNKLILTLLVLILVTAFILFFISDILSTIIFLFGIAGVFAELYLDKKSIGIVIIIVSLLLTQIKSHYDDLNFSRIRESLDQSEQVLTDNTNKLNDAKIKMDEANVAVKNLNVSLDKTANSLLNAEMILDTTKKILQQTNVALENTKKYSYVARYGYYGGENLIGLGLATDSKLYNLMEPTYYTENNLFYYRCGEPYESTYLQAIKEFTDFPFSYFALAVCKKQRNEPDWNHYAKRAVEIVKWTTTIGGHKKEHDSILNYLEDILKN
;
A
#
# COMPACT_ATOMS: atom_id res chain seq x y z
N MET A 1 -44.90 -11.30 27.11
CA MET A 1 -44.70 -12.73 27.49
C MET A 1 -44.66 -13.54 26.20
N ASN A 2 -43.46 -14.04 25.84
CA ASN A 2 -43.06 -14.39 24.46
C ASN A 2 -43.90 -15.48 23.77
N LEU A 3 -44.25 -15.25 22.50
CA LEU A 3 -44.86 -16.24 21.59
C LEU A 3 -44.13 -17.60 21.62
N VAL A 4 -42.80 -17.57 21.75
CA VAL A 4 -41.93 -18.76 21.84
C VAL A 4 -42.27 -19.63 23.06
N ARG A 5 -42.66 -19.02 24.18
CA ARG A 5 -43.04 -19.74 25.42
C ARG A 5 -44.41 -20.40 25.28
N LYS A 6 -45.36 -19.74 24.60
CA LYS A 6 -46.68 -20.33 24.25
C LYS A 6 -46.52 -21.54 23.32
N ASN A 7 -45.68 -21.43 22.29
CA ASN A 7 -45.47 -22.52 21.33
C ASN A 7 -44.80 -23.75 21.98
N LYS A 8 -43.84 -23.54 22.90
CA LYS A 8 -43.25 -24.64 23.68
C LYS A 8 -44.29 -25.32 24.58
N LEU A 9 -45.17 -24.55 25.23
CA LEU A 9 -46.18 -25.11 26.12
C LEU A 9 -47.22 -25.94 25.35
N ILE A 10 -47.66 -25.44 24.19
CA ILE A 10 -48.58 -26.15 23.28
C ILE A 10 -47.95 -27.44 22.75
N LEU A 11 -46.67 -27.39 22.33
CA LEU A 11 -45.95 -28.57 21.86
C LEU A 11 -45.81 -29.63 22.96
N THR A 12 -45.52 -29.20 24.20
CA THR A 12 -45.38 -30.11 25.34
C THR A 12 -46.72 -30.78 25.67
N LEU A 13 -47.83 -30.04 25.61
CA LEU A 13 -49.18 -30.57 25.82
C LEU A 13 -49.59 -31.57 24.72
N LEU A 14 -49.24 -31.29 23.46
CA LEU A 14 -49.47 -32.20 22.33
C LEU A 14 -48.69 -33.51 22.47
N VAL A 15 -47.41 -33.43 22.86
CA VAL A 15 -46.60 -34.62 23.13
C VAL A 15 -47.18 -35.43 24.28
N LEU A 16 -47.62 -34.76 25.36
CA LEU A 16 -48.25 -35.44 26.50
C LEU A 16 -49.52 -36.18 26.08
N ILE A 17 -50.40 -35.52 25.32
CA ILE A 17 -51.65 -36.11 24.81
C ILE A 17 -51.34 -37.32 23.92
N LEU A 18 -50.39 -37.21 23.00
CA LEU A 18 -49.96 -38.32 22.13
C LEU A 18 -49.40 -39.50 22.94
N VAL A 19 -48.60 -39.23 23.97
CA VAL A 19 -48.08 -40.27 24.87
C VAL A 19 -49.21 -40.95 25.65
N THR A 20 -50.17 -40.21 26.21
CA THR A 20 -51.33 -40.81 26.89
C THR A 20 -52.23 -41.59 25.94
N ALA A 21 -52.47 -41.10 24.72
CA ALA A 21 -53.25 -41.82 23.72
C ALA A 21 -52.56 -43.12 23.28
N PHE A 22 -51.23 -43.08 23.13
CA PHE A 22 -50.41 -44.25 22.86
C PHE A 22 -50.47 -45.27 24.00
N ILE A 23 -50.34 -44.83 25.26
CA ILE A 23 -50.49 -45.71 26.43
C ILE A 23 -51.89 -46.34 26.49
N LEU A 24 -52.95 -45.57 26.23
CA LEU A 24 -54.33 -46.07 26.21
C LEU A 24 -54.57 -47.06 25.06
N PHE A 25 -53.96 -46.83 23.89
CA PHE A 25 -54.01 -47.75 22.76
C PHE A 25 -53.33 -49.09 23.10
N PHE A 26 -52.16 -49.06 23.73
CA PHE A 26 -51.48 -50.27 24.21
C PHE A 26 -52.26 -50.98 25.31
N ILE A 27 -52.86 -50.24 26.24
CA ILE A 27 -53.72 -50.84 27.27
C ILE A 27 -54.97 -51.47 26.65
N SER A 28 -55.56 -50.85 25.64
CA SER A 28 -56.71 -51.39 24.89
C SER A 28 -56.37 -52.71 24.20
N ASP A 29 -55.23 -52.77 23.51
CA ASP A 29 -54.79 -54.00 22.85
C ASP A 29 -54.46 -55.10 23.86
N ILE A 30 -53.75 -54.77 24.95
CA ILE A 30 -53.45 -55.73 26.03
C ILE A 30 -54.75 -56.21 26.70
N LEU A 31 -55.69 -55.31 26.98
CA LEU A 31 -56.95 -55.62 27.64
C LEU A 31 -57.87 -56.44 26.71
N SER A 32 -57.92 -56.13 25.42
CA SER A 32 -58.63 -56.92 24.41
C SER A 32 -58.06 -58.33 24.31
N THR A 33 -56.73 -58.46 24.31
CA THR A 33 -56.04 -59.76 24.29
C THR A 33 -56.31 -60.56 25.56
N ILE A 34 -56.28 -59.91 26.73
CA ILE A 34 -56.62 -60.52 28.01
C ILE A 34 -58.09 -60.94 28.04
N ILE A 35 -59.02 -60.10 27.58
CA ILE A 35 -60.46 -60.42 27.51
C ILE A 35 -60.71 -61.57 26.54
N PHE A 36 -60.02 -61.61 25.40
CA PHE A 36 -60.09 -62.72 24.44
C PHE A 36 -59.55 -64.02 25.04
N LEU A 37 -58.42 -63.97 25.76
CA LEU A 37 -57.86 -65.11 26.49
C LEU A 37 -58.77 -65.60 27.62
N PHE A 38 -59.38 -64.69 28.39
CA PHE A 38 -60.35 -65.02 29.43
C PHE A 38 -61.69 -65.51 28.85
N GLY A 39 -62.10 -64.99 27.69
CA GLY A 39 -63.28 -65.46 26.95
C GLY A 39 -63.08 -66.87 26.42
N ILE A 40 -61.92 -67.17 25.85
CA ILE A 40 -61.54 -68.54 25.46
C ILE A 40 -61.45 -69.43 26.70
N ALA A 41 -60.78 -69.00 27.77
CA ALA A 41 -60.67 -69.78 29.01
C ALA A 41 -62.04 -70.03 29.67
N GLY A 42 -62.96 -69.07 29.62
CA GLY A 42 -64.33 -69.19 30.11
C GLY A 42 -65.17 -70.19 29.30
N VAL A 43 -65.12 -70.09 27.97
CA VAL A 43 -65.78 -71.05 27.07
C VAL A 43 -65.20 -72.47 27.22
N PHE A 44 -63.89 -72.60 27.47
CA PHE A 44 -63.25 -73.89 27.75
C PHE A 44 -63.57 -74.45 29.14
N ALA A 45 -63.72 -73.58 30.16
CA ALA A 45 -64.09 -73.98 31.51
C ALA A 45 -65.54 -74.52 31.59
N GLU A 46 -66.42 -74.03 30.71
CA GLU A 46 -67.83 -74.45 30.66
C GLU A 46 -68.05 -75.72 29.79
N LEU A 47 -67.10 -76.06 28.91
CA LEU A 47 -67.18 -77.22 28.01
C LEU A 47 -66.47 -78.49 28.51
N TYR A 48 -65.48 -78.43 29.42
CA TYR A 48 -64.73 -79.63 29.86
C TYR A 48 -64.12 -79.49 31.28
N LEU A 49 -64.86 -79.92 32.31
CA LEU A 49 -64.33 -80.07 33.68
C LEU A 49 -63.78 -81.49 33.92
N ASP A 50 -62.56 -81.74 33.44
CA ASP A 50 -61.66 -82.80 33.92
C ASP A 50 -60.34 -82.15 34.40
N LYS A 51 -59.74 -82.63 35.50
CA LYS A 51 -58.52 -82.07 36.10
C LYS A 51 -57.33 -82.07 35.13
N LYS A 52 -57.33 -82.93 34.11
CA LYS A 52 -56.32 -82.95 33.04
C LYS A 52 -56.36 -81.74 32.12
N SER A 53 -57.52 -81.11 31.92
CA SER A 53 -57.73 -80.00 30.98
C SER A 53 -57.06 -78.70 31.46
N ILE A 54 -57.04 -78.46 32.78
CA ILE A 54 -56.46 -77.25 33.40
C ILE A 54 -54.95 -77.18 33.18
N GLY A 55 -54.25 -78.33 33.29
CA GLY A 55 -52.80 -78.39 33.04
C GLY A 55 -52.42 -78.00 31.61
N ILE A 56 -53.25 -78.38 30.63
CA ILE A 56 -53.04 -78.05 29.22
C ILE A 56 -53.23 -76.54 28.98
N VAL A 57 -54.26 -75.93 29.58
CA VAL A 57 -54.50 -74.49 29.46
C VAL A 57 -53.34 -73.66 30.04
N ILE A 58 -52.78 -74.05 31.19
CA ILE A 58 -51.62 -73.36 31.79
C ILE A 58 -50.38 -73.44 30.88
N ILE A 59 -50.14 -74.61 30.26
CA ILE A 59 -49.02 -74.79 29.32
C ILE A 59 -49.20 -73.89 28.09
N ILE A 60 -50.41 -73.83 27.53
CA ILE A 60 -50.72 -72.98 26.36
C ILE A 60 -50.54 -71.49 26.69
N VAL A 61 -51.05 -71.02 27.84
CA VAL A 61 -50.87 -69.63 28.27
C VAL A 61 -49.39 -69.30 28.51
N SER A 62 -48.63 -70.22 29.09
CA SER A 62 -47.19 -70.05 29.31
C SER A 62 -46.41 -69.95 27.99
N LEU A 63 -46.77 -70.77 26.99
CA LEU A 63 -46.21 -70.71 25.62
C LEU A 63 -46.58 -69.40 24.92
N LEU A 64 -47.82 -68.93 25.05
CA LEU A 64 -48.25 -67.65 24.48
C LEU A 64 -47.52 -66.47 25.11
N LEU A 65 -47.36 -66.45 26.44
CA LEU A 65 -46.62 -65.39 27.13
C LEU A 65 -45.14 -65.38 26.75
N THR A 66 -44.53 -66.54 26.51
CA THR A 66 -43.14 -66.62 26.02
C THR A 66 -42.99 -66.14 24.57
N GLN A 67 -43.94 -66.46 23.69
CA GLN A 67 -43.97 -65.94 22.32
C GLN A 67 -44.17 -64.42 22.29
N ILE A 68 -45.07 -63.89 23.12
CA ILE A 68 -45.30 -62.43 23.24
C ILE A 68 -44.03 -61.72 23.74
N LYS A 69 -43.36 -62.27 24.76
CA LYS A 69 -42.10 -61.71 25.27
C LYS A 69 -41.00 -61.72 24.20
N SER A 70 -40.82 -62.84 23.50
CA SER A 70 -39.85 -62.95 22.41
C SER A 70 -40.10 -61.91 21.32
N HIS A 71 -41.37 -61.74 20.91
CA HIS A 71 -41.73 -60.76 19.90
C HIS A 71 -41.50 -59.32 20.37
N TYR A 72 -41.78 -59.02 21.64
CA TYR A 72 -41.52 -57.71 22.24
C TYR A 72 -40.02 -57.40 22.30
N ASP A 73 -39.20 -58.38 22.67
CA ASP A 73 -37.75 -58.25 22.73
C ASP A 73 -37.17 -58.03 21.31
N ASP A 74 -37.65 -58.76 20.29
CA ASP A 74 -37.27 -58.56 18.88
C ASP A 74 -37.62 -57.16 18.36
N LEU A 75 -38.83 -56.66 18.66
CA LEU A 75 -39.25 -55.32 18.27
C LEU A 75 -38.39 -54.23 18.91
N ASN A 76 -38.07 -54.37 20.20
CA ASN A 76 -37.17 -53.43 20.88
C ASN A 76 -35.75 -53.50 20.33
N PHE A 77 -35.24 -54.70 20.06
CA PHE A 77 -33.92 -54.86 19.47
C PHE A 77 -33.84 -54.24 18.07
N SER A 78 -34.88 -54.42 17.24
CA SER A 78 -34.98 -53.79 15.92
C SER A 78 -34.94 -52.26 15.99
N ARG A 79 -35.69 -51.66 16.92
CA ARG A 79 -35.68 -50.19 17.11
C ARG A 79 -34.33 -49.66 17.57
N ILE A 80 -33.67 -50.39 18.48
CA ILE A 80 -32.34 -50.02 18.97
C ILE A 80 -31.33 -50.05 17.80
N ARG A 81 -31.40 -51.08 16.95
CA ARG A 81 -30.53 -51.20 15.78
C ARG A 81 -30.74 -50.05 14.79
N GLU A 82 -31.98 -49.74 14.46
CA GLU A 82 -32.31 -48.61 13.57
C GLU A 82 -31.80 -47.27 14.15
N SER A 83 -31.99 -47.04 15.45
CA SER A 83 -31.46 -45.84 16.10
C SER A 83 -29.94 -45.78 16.10
N LEU A 84 -29.25 -46.93 16.20
CA LEU A 84 -27.80 -47.01 16.14
C LEU A 84 -27.30 -46.70 14.73
N ASP A 85 -27.92 -47.30 13.70
CA ASP A 85 -27.60 -47.07 12.29
C ASP A 85 -27.80 -45.58 11.93
N GLN A 86 -28.89 -44.96 12.39
CA GLN A 86 -29.13 -43.52 12.23
C GLN A 86 -28.06 -42.68 12.94
N SER A 87 -27.66 -43.07 14.15
CA SER A 87 -26.60 -42.36 14.89
C SER A 87 -25.24 -42.47 14.20
N GLU A 88 -24.90 -43.62 13.63
CA GLU A 88 -23.67 -43.85 12.88
C GLU A 88 -23.65 -43.01 11.59
N GLN A 89 -24.78 -42.93 10.89
CA GLN A 89 -24.93 -42.08 9.71
C GLN A 89 -24.74 -40.60 10.06
N VAL A 90 -25.38 -40.13 11.14
CA VAL A 90 -25.23 -38.74 11.61
C VAL A 90 -23.77 -38.44 12.00
N LEU A 91 -23.07 -39.38 12.64
CA LEU A 91 -21.67 -39.22 13.01
C LEU A 91 -20.77 -39.11 11.77
N THR A 92 -21.05 -39.94 10.76
CA THR A 92 -20.34 -39.92 9.47
C THR A 92 -20.55 -38.60 8.75
N ASP A 93 -21.79 -38.13 8.66
CA ASP A 93 -22.14 -36.85 8.04
C ASP A 93 -21.47 -35.66 8.75
N ASN A 94 -21.44 -35.67 10.08
CA ASN A 94 -20.79 -34.63 10.86
C ASN A 94 -19.26 -34.67 10.70
N THR A 95 -18.67 -35.86 10.59
CA THR A 95 -17.24 -36.02 10.31
C THR A 95 -16.87 -35.47 8.94
N ASN A 96 -17.69 -35.75 7.92
CA ASN A 96 -17.50 -35.20 6.57
C ASN A 96 -17.62 -33.67 6.56
N LYS A 97 -18.66 -33.12 7.22
CA LYS A 97 -18.81 -31.65 7.35
C LYS A 97 -17.64 -31.00 8.09
N LEU A 98 -17.08 -31.66 9.10
CA LEU A 98 -15.91 -31.17 9.83
C LEU A 98 -14.67 -31.16 8.93
N ASN A 99 -14.46 -32.22 8.15
CA ASN A 99 -13.35 -32.29 7.19
C ASN A 99 -13.49 -31.20 6.11
N ASP A 100 -14.68 -30.97 5.57
CA ASP A 100 -14.94 -29.89 4.62
C ASP A 100 -14.67 -28.52 5.22
N ALA A 101 -15.07 -28.29 6.47
CA ALA A 101 -14.80 -27.05 7.19
C ALA A 101 -13.29 -26.83 7.39
N LYS A 102 -12.55 -27.90 7.68
CA LYS A 102 -11.09 -27.85 7.83
C LYS A 102 -10.39 -27.49 6.52
N ILE A 103 -10.78 -28.12 5.41
CA ILE A 103 -10.26 -27.80 4.07
C ILE A 103 -10.50 -26.32 3.74
N LYS A 104 -11.73 -25.82 3.96
CA LYS A 104 -12.06 -24.41 3.74
C LYS A 104 -11.25 -23.45 4.61
N MET A 105 -10.95 -23.86 5.85
CA MET A 105 -10.10 -23.07 6.75
C MET A 105 -8.65 -23.03 6.25
N ASP A 106 -8.12 -24.14 5.75
CA ASP A 106 -6.77 -24.21 5.19
C ASP A 106 -6.66 -23.35 3.91
N GLU A 107 -7.67 -23.39 3.05
CA GLU A 107 -7.77 -22.51 1.87
C GLU A 107 -7.80 -21.03 2.27
N ALA A 108 -8.58 -20.67 3.28
CA ALA A 108 -8.64 -19.31 3.81
C ALA A 108 -7.28 -18.86 4.38
N ASN A 109 -6.57 -19.74 5.10
CA ASN A 109 -5.24 -19.45 5.63
C ASN A 109 -4.22 -19.19 4.50
N VAL A 110 -4.27 -19.97 3.42
CA VAL A 110 -3.45 -19.74 2.23
C VAL A 110 -3.79 -18.39 1.58
N ALA A 111 -5.07 -18.06 1.46
CA ALA A 111 -5.50 -16.77 0.92
C ALA A 111 -4.99 -15.59 1.76
N VAL A 112 -5.06 -15.67 3.08
CA VAL A 112 -4.51 -14.66 4.00
C VAL A 112 -3.00 -14.51 3.83
N LYS A 113 -2.27 -15.62 3.72
CA LYS A 113 -0.81 -15.58 3.47
C LYS A 113 -0.48 -14.87 2.16
N ASN A 114 -1.22 -15.16 1.09
CA ASN A 114 -1.02 -14.51 -0.21
C ASN A 114 -1.34 -13.01 -0.15
N LEU A 115 -2.38 -12.62 0.58
CA LEU A 115 -2.70 -11.21 0.81
C LEU A 115 -1.57 -10.48 1.53
N ASN A 116 -0.98 -11.08 2.58
CA ASN A 116 0.16 -10.49 3.28
C ASN A 116 1.37 -10.28 2.35
N VAL A 117 1.70 -11.27 1.52
CA VAL A 117 2.77 -11.13 0.52
C VAL A 117 2.48 -10.00 -0.47
N SER A 118 1.21 -9.84 -0.89
CA SER A 118 0.82 -8.73 -1.76
C SER A 118 0.94 -7.38 -1.06
N LEU A 119 0.57 -7.31 0.22
CA LEU A 119 0.66 -6.09 1.03
C LEU A 119 2.12 -5.64 1.20
N ASP A 120 3.02 -6.59 1.47
CA ASP A 120 4.46 -6.31 1.57
C ASP A 120 5.03 -5.76 0.25
N LYS A 121 4.59 -6.31 -0.88
CA LYS A 121 4.96 -5.79 -2.21
C LYS A 121 4.47 -4.35 -2.39
N THR A 122 3.22 -4.07 -2.04
CA THR A 122 2.65 -2.71 -2.13
C THR A 122 3.39 -1.72 -1.23
N ALA A 123 3.74 -2.13 0.00
CA ALA A 123 4.51 -1.30 0.93
C ALA A 123 5.90 -0.95 0.36
N ASN A 124 6.60 -1.94 -0.20
CA ASN A 124 7.90 -1.72 -0.85
C ASN A 124 7.80 -0.81 -2.09
N SER A 125 6.76 -0.97 -2.90
CA SER A 125 6.49 -0.07 -4.03
C SER A 125 6.22 1.37 -3.59
N LEU A 126 5.53 1.56 -2.46
CA LEU A 126 5.27 2.88 -1.90
C LEU A 126 6.56 3.58 -1.42
N LEU A 127 7.43 2.85 -0.70
CA LEU A 127 8.74 3.36 -0.28
C LEU A 127 9.60 3.81 -1.48
N ASN A 128 9.59 3.03 -2.56
CA ASN A 128 10.30 3.40 -3.79
C ASN A 128 9.72 4.67 -4.43
N ALA A 129 8.39 4.82 -4.44
CA ALA A 129 7.73 6.01 -4.97
C ALA A 129 8.07 7.27 -4.14
N GLU A 130 8.15 7.16 -2.81
CA GLU A 130 8.56 8.25 -1.93
C GLU A 130 10.01 8.70 -2.18
N MET A 131 10.93 7.75 -2.37
CA MET A 131 12.33 8.04 -2.71
C MET A 131 12.45 8.76 -4.07
N ILE A 132 11.68 8.32 -5.07
CA ILE A 132 11.63 8.98 -6.38
C ILE A 132 11.10 10.41 -6.22
N LEU A 133 10.04 10.62 -5.44
CA LEU A 133 9.46 11.95 -5.20
C LEU A 133 10.47 12.91 -4.54
N ASP A 134 11.22 12.45 -3.55
CA ASP A 134 12.28 13.27 -2.92
C ASP A 134 13.38 13.66 -3.92
N THR A 135 13.81 12.71 -4.75
CA THR A 135 14.79 12.94 -5.80
C THR A 135 14.29 13.97 -6.82
N THR A 136 13.02 13.83 -7.27
CA THR A 136 12.40 14.78 -8.18
C THR A 136 12.31 16.19 -7.59
N LYS A 137 11.99 16.33 -6.29
CA LYS A 137 11.97 17.63 -5.61
C LYS A 137 13.34 18.30 -5.61
N LYS A 138 14.40 17.55 -5.34
CA LYS A 138 15.79 18.07 -5.39
C LYS A 138 16.18 18.52 -6.79
N ILE A 139 15.88 17.72 -7.81
CA ILE A 139 16.13 18.07 -9.22
C ILE A 139 15.36 19.34 -9.60
N LEU A 140 14.10 19.46 -9.19
CA LEU A 140 13.28 20.65 -9.47
C LEU A 140 13.88 21.91 -8.82
N GLN A 141 14.33 21.83 -7.57
CA GLN A 141 15.01 22.93 -6.89
C GLN A 141 16.29 23.35 -7.63
N GLN A 142 17.14 22.39 -8.01
CA GLN A 142 18.36 22.65 -8.78
C GLN A 142 18.05 23.28 -10.14
N THR A 143 17.01 22.79 -10.82
CA THR A 143 16.57 23.32 -12.12
C THR A 143 16.08 24.75 -12.00
N ASN A 144 15.32 25.07 -10.95
CA ASN A 144 14.86 26.43 -10.69
C ASN A 144 16.04 27.38 -10.42
N VAL A 145 17.03 26.97 -9.63
CA VAL A 145 18.25 27.77 -9.40
C VAL A 145 19.01 27.99 -10.71
N ALA A 146 19.19 26.94 -11.53
CA ALA A 146 19.87 27.04 -12.82
C ALA A 146 19.11 27.96 -13.80
N LEU A 147 17.77 27.89 -13.81
CA LEU A 147 16.92 28.74 -14.63
C LEU A 147 17.04 30.22 -14.21
N GLU A 148 16.95 30.52 -12.92
CA GLU A 148 17.09 31.89 -12.42
C GLU A 148 18.49 32.45 -12.69
N ASN A 149 19.54 31.64 -12.51
CA ASN A 149 20.90 32.05 -12.88
C ASN A 149 21.04 32.27 -14.39
N THR A 150 20.44 31.42 -15.22
CA THR A 150 20.47 31.60 -16.67
C THR A 150 19.77 32.89 -17.07
N LYS A 151 18.58 33.18 -16.53
CA LYS A 151 17.89 34.47 -16.77
C LYS A 151 18.79 35.64 -16.36
N LYS A 152 19.35 35.58 -15.15
CA LYS A 152 20.21 36.61 -14.58
C LYS A 152 21.47 36.86 -15.43
N TYR A 153 22.18 35.82 -15.83
CA TYR A 153 23.48 35.94 -16.49
C TYR A 153 23.43 35.91 -18.03
N SER A 154 22.30 35.54 -18.64
CA SER A 154 22.14 35.47 -20.10
C SER A 154 22.44 36.79 -20.81
N TYR A 155 22.07 37.90 -20.20
CA TYR A 155 22.37 39.24 -20.71
C TYR A 155 23.88 39.48 -20.76
N VAL A 156 24.57 39.33 -19.63
CA VAL A 156 26.02 39.58 -19.49
C VAL A 156 26.90 38.56 -20.22
N ALA A 157 26.41 37.33 -20.45
CA ALA A 157 27.13 36.29 -21.19
C ALA A 157 27.39 36.67 -22.67
N ARG A 158 26.57 37.56 -23.24
CA ARG A 158 26.68 38.03 -24.62
C ARG A 158 27.73 39.13 -24.82
N TYR A 159 28.20 39.73 -23.74
CA TYR A 159 29.14 40.84 -23.76
C TYR A 159 30.59 40.35 -23.62
N GLY A 160 31.50 40.97 -24.36
CA GLY A 160 32.96 40.74 -24.23
C GLY A 160 33.64 41.76 -23.31
N TYR A 161 34.97 41.83 -23.37
CA TYR A 161 35.82 42.67 -22.51
C TYR A 161 35.36 44.14 -22.37
N TYR A 162 34.80 44.71 -23.42
CA TYR A 162 34.43 46.11 -23.53
C TYR A 162 32.92 46.38 -23.43
N GLY A 163 32.12 45.38 -23.04
CA GLY A 163 30.68 45.60 -22.87
C GLY A 163 29.89 45.72 -24.18
N GLY A 164 30.46 45.25 -25.30
CA GLY A 164 29.77 45.12 -26.59
C GLY A 164 29.31 43.69 -26.91
N GLU A 165 28.14 43.55 -27.51
CA GLU A 165 27.62 42.30 -28.06
C GLU A 165 28.15 42.12 -29.48
N ASN A 166 29.37 41.58 -29.67
CA ASN A 166 29.94 41.47 -31.02
C ASN A 166 29.17 40.45 -31.90
N LEU A 167 28.05 40.85 -32.52
CA LEU A 167 27.44 40.14 -33.63
C LEU A 167 28.14 40.60 -34.91
N ILE A 168 29.23 39.91 -35.25
CA ILE A 168 29.92 40.09 -36.53
C ILE A 168 28.89 39.84 -37.65
N GLY A 169 28.51 40.90 -38.37
CA GLY A 169 27.65 40.81 -39.57
C GLY A 169 26.27 41.49 -39.51
N LEU A 170 25.83 42.09 -38.39
CA LEU A 170 24.48 42.69 -38.31
C LEU A 170 24.40 44.18 -37.95
N GLY A 171 25.53 44.88 -37.75
CA GLY A 171 25.49 46.34 -37.50
C GLY A 171 24.65 46.75 -36.28
N LEU A 172 24.51 45.87 -35.28
CA LEU A 172 23.69 46.11 -34.10
C LEU A 172 24.50 46.73 -32.96
N ALA A 173 24.24 48.02 -32.76
CA ALA A 173 24.39 48.87 -31.58
C ALA A 173 25.64 48.69 -30.68
N THR A 174 26.70 49.40 -31.05
CA THR A 174 27.76 49.91 -30.16
C THR A 174 27.26 51.03 -29.23
N ASP A 175 25.97 51.08 -28.89
CA ASP A 175 25.35 52.16 -28.10
C ASP A 175 24.69 51.62 -26.81
N SER A 176 25.17 50.48 -26.32
CA SER A 176 24.76 50.02 -25.00
C SER A 176 25.36 50.96 -23.95
N LYS A 177 24.57 51.29 -22.92
CA LYS A 177 25.06 52.10 -21.79
C LYS A 177 26.34 51.51 -21.18
N LEU A 178 26.42 50.18 -21.13
CA LEU A 178 27.60 49.46 -20.66
C LEU A 178 28.82 49.64 -21.57
N TYR A 179 28.64 49.55 -22.89
CA TYR A 179 29.70 49.80 -23.87
C TYR A 179 30.22 51.23 -23.73
N ASN A 180 29.33 52.23 -23.76
CA ASN A 180 29.70 53.64 -23.66
C ASN A 180 30.43 53.94 -22.34
N LEU A 181 30.07 53.25 -21.26
CA LEU A 181 30.75 53.37 -19.98
C LEU A 181 32.15 52.73 -20.02
N MET A 182 32.31 51.58 -20.67
CA MET A 182 33.56 50.80 -20.67
C MET A 182 34.55 51.23 -21.77
N GLU A 183 34.11 51.82 -22.88
CA GLU A 183 34.91 52.26 -24.03
C GLU A 183 36.19 53.03 -23.65
N PRO A 184 36.18 54.03 -22.75
CA PRO A 184 37.38 54.79 -22.42
C PRO A 184 38.38 54.03 -21.54
N THR A 185 38.02 52.85 -21.03
CA THR A 185 38.76 52.15 -19.97
C THR A 185 39.76 51.12 -20.47
N TYR A 186 39.91 50.96 -21.79
CA TYR A 186 40.86 50.03 -22.37
C TYR A 186 41.60 50.63 -23.54
N TYR A 187 42.58 49.88 -24.04
CA TYR A 187 43.22 50.13 -25.32
C TYR A 187 43.67 48.80 -25.92
N THR A 188 43.92 48.83 -27.23
CA THR A 188 44.47 47.69 -27.95
C THR A 188 45.84 48.05 -28.50
N GLU A 189 46.83 47.20 -28.24
CA GLU A 189 48.19 47.36 -28.76
C GLU A 189 48.66 46.00 -29.26
N ASN A 190 49.16 45.92 -30.50
CA ASN A 190 49.60 44.66 -31.12
C ASN A 190 48.56 43.53 -31.08
N ASN A 191 47.28 43.85 -31.31
CA ASN A 191 46.13 42.93 -31.19
C ASN A 191 45.90 42.34 -29.79
N LEU A 192 46.55 42.88 -28.76
CA LEU A 192 46.33 42.53 -27.37
C LEU A 192 45.47 43.60 -26.71
N PHE A 193 44.55 43.14 -25.86
CA PHE A 193 43.63 43.99 -25.11
C PHE A 193 44.22 44.30 -23.73
N TYR A 194 44.23 45.57 -23.35
CA TYR A 194 44.74 46.03 -22.06
C TYR A 194 43.72 46.93 -21.36
N TYR A 195 43.51 46.67 -20.07
CA TYR A 195 42.78 47.57 -19.19
C TYR A 195 43.68 48.75 -18.78
N ARG A 196 43.09 49.93 -18.68
CA ARG A 196 43.76 51.12 -18.14
C ARG A 196 43.60 51.11 -16.64
N CYS A 197 44.72 51.19 -15.92
CA CYS A 197 44.74 51.22 -14.47
C CYS A 197 44.97 52.64 -13.95
N GLY A 198 44.49 52.90 -12.73
CA GLY A 198 44.53 54.21 -12.09
C GLY A 198 43.32 55.09 -12.40
N GLU A 199 43.27 56.27 -11.79
CA GLU A 199 42.22 57.25 -12.07
C GLU A 199 42.41 57.89 -13.45
N PRO A 200 41.32 58.20 -14.18
CA PRO A 200 39.92 58.07 -13.77
C PRO A 200 39.28 56.69 -14.06
N TYR A 201 40.04 55.73 -14.60
CA TYR A 201 39.50 54.49 -15.16
C TYR A 201 38.92 53.54 -14.11
N GLU A 202 39.54 53.46 -12.94
CA GLU A 202 39.06 52.61 -11.85
C GLU A 202 37.73 53.09 -11.26
N SER A 203 37.52 54.41 -11.20
CA SER A 203 36.21 54.99 -10.88
C SER A 203 35.14 54.53 -11.89
N THR A 204 35.49 54.43 -13.17
CA THR A 204 34.59 53.90 -14.21
C THR A 204 34.27 52.41 -14.01
N TYR A 205 35.25 51.57 -13.64
CA TYR A 205 34.98 50.17 -13.32
C TYR A 205 34.05 50.01 -12.12
N LEU A 206 34.26 50.82 -11.07
CA LEU A 206 33.39 50.83 -9.89
C LEU A 206 31.96 51.30 -10.24
N GLN A 207 31.84 52.30 -11.12
CA GLN A 207 30.54 52.72 -11.64
C GLN A 207 29.87 51.59 -12.45
N ALA A 208 30.62 50.90 -13.31
CA ALA A 208 30.11 49.78 -14.09
C ALA A 208 29.65 48.63 -13.18
N ILE A 209 30.38 48.33 -12.10
CA ILE A 209 29.94 47.37 -11.08
C ILE A 209 28.65 47.80 -10.39
N LYS A 210 28.51 49.10 -10.08
CA LYS A 210 27.30 49.62 -9.42
C LYS A 210 26.07 49.52 -10.32
N GLU A 211 26.23 49.78 -11.62
CA GLU A 211 25.11 49.81 -12.57
C GLU A 211 24.83 48.45 -13.22
N PHE A 212 25.86 47.63 -13.38
CA PHE A 212 25.84 46.32 -14.03
C PHE A 212 26.52 45.30 -13.11
N THR A 213 25.90 45.02 -11.98
CA THR A 213 26.45 44.20 -10.88
C THR A 213 26.90 42.80 -11.27
N ASP A 214 26.41 42.28 -12.38
CA ASP A 214 26.73 40.96 -12.90
C ASP A 214 27.63 41.00 -14.13
N PHE A 215 28.18 42.16 -14.52
CA PHE A 215 29.12 42.24 -15.63
C PHE A 215 30.53 41.87 -15.15
N PRO A 216 31.10 40.74 -15.62
CA PRO A 216 32.31 40.19 -15.00
C PRO A 216 33.58 41.00 -15.30
N PHE A 217 33.63 41.70 -16.43
CA PHE A 217 34.86 42.31 -16.91
C PHE A 217 35.27 43.56 -16.12
N SER A 218 34.35 44.29 -15.49
CA SER A 218 34.70 45.39 -14.58
C SER A 218 35.35 44.89 -13.29
N TYR A 219 34.87 43.76 -12.74
CA TYR A 219 35.53 43.09 -11.63
C TYR A 219 36.89 42.55 -12.03
N PHE A 220 36.99 41.94 -13.21
CA PHE A 220 38.26 41.44 -13.74
C PHE A 220 39.30 42.56 -13.93
N ALA A 221 38.90 43.69 -14.50
CA ALA A 221 39.76 44.85 -14.69
C ALA A 221 40.34 45.36 -13.36
N LEU A 222 39.48 45.54 -12.34
CA LEU A 222 39.92 45.94 -11.00
C LEU A 222 40.84 44.90 -10.36
N ALA A 223 40.54 43.61 -10.52
CA ALA A 223 41.40 42.54 -10.02
C ALA A 223 42.80 42.60 -10.63
N VAL A 224 42.90 42.79 -11.95
CA VAL A 224 44.19 42.90 -12.65
C VAL A 224 44.94 44.16 -12.21
N CYS A 225 44.30 45.34 -12.23
CA CYS A 225 44.94 46.60 -11.88
C CYS A 225 45.45 46.63 -10.43
N LYS A 226 44.63 46.14 -9.49
CA LYS A 226 44.99 46.05 -8.07
C LYS A 226 46.07 45.02 -7.81
N LYS A 227 46.02 43.87 -8.50
CA LYS A 227 47.07 42.85 -8.40
C LYS A 227 48.42 43.37 -8.89
N GLN A 228 48.45 44.10 -10.02
CA GLN A 228 49.68 44.72 -10.54
C GLN A 228 50.34 45.68 -9.55
N ARG A 229 49.55 46.32 -8.68
CA ARG A 229 50.03 47.23 -7.63
C ARG A 229 50.18 46.56 -6.25
N ASN A 230 50.05 45.23 -6.16
CA ASN A 230 50.06 44.48 -4.90
C ASN A 230 49.05 44.99 -3.85
N GLU A 231 47.89 45.47 -4.28
CA GLU A 231 46.83 45.92 -3.36
C GLU A 231 46.05 44.72 -2.79
N PRO A 232 45.85 44.62 -1.47
CA PRO A 232 45.34 43.40 -0.83
C PRO A 232 43.90 43.03 -1.21
N ASP A 233 43.11 43.96 -1.74
CA ASP A 233 41.70 43.75 -2.10
C ASP A 233 41.50 43.23 -3.54
N TRP A 234 42.56 43.04 -4.33
CA TRP A 234 42.45 42.50 -5.69
C TRP A 234 41.71 41.15 -5.72
N ASN A 235 41.89 40.33 -4.68
CA ASN A 235 41.32 38.98 -4.58
C ASN A 235 39.79 39.00 -4.44
N HIS A 236 39.21 40.05 -3.90
CA HIS A 236 37.77 40.20 -3.72
C HIS A 236 37.10 40.35 -5.09
N TYR A 237 37.65 41.24 -5.92
CA TYR A 237 37.19 41.43 -7.29
C TYR A 237 37.43 40.19 -8.15
N ALA A 238 38.58 39.52 -8.00
CA ALA A 238 38.87 38.28 -8.71
C ALA A 238 37.85 37.18 -8.40
N LYS A 239 37.55 36.95 -7.12
CA LYS A 239 36.55 35.95 -6.69
C LYS A 239 35.17 36.28 -7.26
N ARG A 240 34.76 37.54 -7.20
CA ARG A 240 33.46 37.97 -7.73
C ARG A 240 33.37 37.81 -9.25
N ALA A 241 34.45 38.12 -9.97
CA ALA A 241 34.53 37.86 -11.41
C ALA A 241 34.37 36.36 -11.70
N VAL A 242 35.09 35.48 -10.98
CA VAL A 242 34.98 34.01 -11.12
C VAL A 242 33.55 33.51 -10.88
N GLU A 243 32.88 33.98 -9.83
CA GLU A 243 31.50 33.61 -9.55
C GLU A 243 30.57 33.87 -10.74
N ILE A 244 30.71 35.03 -11.37
CA ILE A 244 29.91 35.42 -12.52
C ILE A 244 30.31 34.58 -13.75
N VAL A 245 31.61 34.48 -14.05
CA VAL A 245 32.04 33.78 -15.27
C VAL A 245 31.81 32.29 -15.25
N LYS A 246 31.80 31.66 -14.07
CA LYS A 246 31.39 30.25 -13.93
C LYS A 246 29.97 30.00 -14.40
N TRP A 247 29.08 30.99 -14.29
CA TRP A 247 27.73 30.88 -14.81
C TRP A 247 27.67 31.24 -16.29
N THR A 248 28.31 32.34 -16.71
CA THR A 248 28.23 32.78 -18.12
C THR A 248 28.84 31.78 -19.09
N THR A 249 29.91 31.06 -18.72
CA THR A 249 30.53 30.03 -19.58
C THR A 249 29.65 28.78 -19.75
N THR A 250 28.68 28.55 -18.86
CA THR A 250 27.69 27.46 -19.02
C THR A 250 26.55 27.82 -19.97
N ILE A 251 26.43 29.09 -20.36
CA ILE A 251 25.36 29.56 -21.24
C ILE A 251 25.80 29.41 -22.70
N GLY A 252 24.96 28.75 -23.51
CA GLY A 252 25.22 28.59 -24.94
C GLY A 252 25.31 29.94 -25.66
N GLY A 253 26.30 30.10 -26.54
CA GLY A 253 26.51 31.34 -27.31
C GLY A 253 27.18 32.48 -26.54
N HIS A 254 27.73 32.21 -25.34
CA HIS A 254 28.53 33.18 -24.61
C HIS A 254 29.82 33.57 -25.37
N LYS A 255 30.44 34.67 -24.94
CA LYS A 255 31.69 35.18 -25.52
C LYS A 255 32.92 34.41 -25.02
N LYS A 256 33.82 33.98 -25.93
CA LYS A 256 35.04 33.19 -25.61
C LYS A 256 35.98 33.90 -24.61
N GLU A 257 35.83 35.21 -24.51
CA GLU A 257 36.48 36.06 -23.52
C GLU A 257 36.17 35.60 -22.09
N HIS A 258 34.95 35.09 -21.81
CA HIS A 258 34.58 34.57 -20.48
C HIS A 258 35.41 33.33 -20.11
N ASP A 259 35.62 32.40 -21.04
CA ASP A 259 36.48 31.22 -20.82
C ASP A 259 37.92 31.64 -20.52
N SER A 260 38.41 32.61 -21.29
CA SER A 260 39.80 33.11 -21.19
C SER A 260 40.04 33.72 -19.81
N ILE A 261 39.11 34.55 -19.32
CA ILE A 261 39.26 35.16 -17.99
C ILE A 261 39.00 34.17 -16.86
N LEU A 262 38.11 33.18 -17.03
CA LEU A 262 37.92 32.15 -16.02
C LEU A 262 39.22 31.39 -15.77
N ASN A 263 39.88 30.94 -16.84
CA ASN A 263 41.16 30.24 -16.73
C ASN A 263 42.25 31.11 -16.08
N TYR A 264 42.37 32.37 -16.49
CA TYR A 264 43.33 33.30 -15.89
C TYR A 264 43.04 33.53 -14.40
N LEU A 265 41.79 33.82 -14.04
CA LEU A 265 41.38 34.10 -12.67
C LEU A 265 41.56 32.90 -11.74
N GLU A 266 41.24 31.69 -12.21
CA GLU A 266 41.48 30.48 -11.42
C GLU A 266 42.96 30.17 -11.22
N ASP A 267 43.82 30.49 -12.19
CA ASP A 267 45.28 30.37 -12.03
C ASP A 267 45.80 31.38 -11.01
N ILE A 268 45.42 32.66 -11.14
CA ILE A 268 45.92 33.69 -10.23
C ILE A 268 45.39 33.60 -8.81
N LEU A 269 44.27 32.90 -8.56
CA LEU A 269 43.70 32.68 -7.22
C LEU A 269 44.27 31.46 -6.52
N LYS A 270 44.95 30.56 -7.25
CA LYS A 270 45.67 29.40 -6.67
C LYS A 270 47.07 29.76 -6.17
N ASN A 271 47.66 30.82 -6.74
CA ASN A 271 49.01 31.31 -6.48
C ASN A 271 49.00 32.58 -5.62
#